data_AF-A0AA91TR19-F1
#
_entry.id   AF-A0AA91TR19-F1
#
_cell.length_a   1.000
_cell.length_b   1.000
_cell.length_c   1.000
_cell.angle_alpha   90.00
_cell.angle_beta   90.00
_cell.angle_gamma   90.00
#
_symmetry.space_group_name_H-M   'P 1'
#
loop_
_entity.id
_entity.type
_entity.pdbx_description
1 polymer ?
#
loop_
_entity_poly.entity_id
_entity_poly.type
_entity_poly.pdbx_seq_one_letter_code
_entity_poly.pdbx_strand_id
1 'polypeptide(L)'
;MDARIEKLINFTRRQWGLEDYYLGRHHLFRQLTLDGETVYFLNMEWFPNKYADWTDEEENPEGTASIDINIHTEEFESVIFVQGVTYAKNGVVFPHKDVKEVKKWLAEFAGINIEKDFICKRRDEREYYFEEQWNGIPLSPSSSITVEFNEDGELTFYSKDIMVLTNKNELEEEYTLSLADIEDIASDQVVLAKFPKEDGMLIVYGVEETYIRNDRKGSLPFMEEKFGLRKNINKEIIWQEGKEDDFERKFLDWDDEVSVEDAYLKVTHPDSLPITDEDTEKCIQEVTDFLRMKYPNDSGKWMLKYLYRENFNLLARIEKSAPKSIFAGKILTFHDQEGKIVNFMDKKEFWDEILDKEEKELIKKEKEIKITKDEAYKKLKPYFTLTPYYVFDPADRKWVLCGKLDCNYCVDVESGEISNLEDSFS
;
A
#
# COMPACT_ATOMS: atom_id res chain seq x y z
N MET A 1 -27.16 4.70 -22.02
CA MET A 1 -25.89 5.23 -21.52
C MET A 1 -26.05 6.73 -21.31
N ASP A 2 -25.52 7.28 -20.22
CA ASP A 2 -25.52 8.73 -19.98
C ASP A 2 -24.64 9.45 -21.02
N ALA A 3 -25.09 10.59 -21.55
CA ALA A 3 -24.39 11.30 -22.63
C ALA A 3 -22.98 11.78 -22.23
N ARG A 4 -22.76 12.07 -20.95
CA ARG A 4 -21.45 12.48 -20.42
C ARG A 4 -20.47 11.30 -20.42
N ILE A 5 -20.95 10.12 -20.03
CA ILE A 5 -20.19 8.87 -20.07
C ILE A 5 -19.90 8.46 -21.52
N GLU A 6 -20.89 8.56 -22.41
CA GLU A 6 -20.71 8.28 -23.84
C GLU A 6 -19.65 9.19 -24.49
N LYS A 7 -19.54 10.45 -24.05
CA LYS A 7 -18.47 11.36 -24.51
C LYS A 7 -17.08 10.84 -24.13
N LEU A 8 -16.90 10.39 -22.87
CA LEU A 8 -15.62 9.86 -22.37
C LEU A 8 -15.24 8.54 -23.06
N ILE A 9 -16.21 7.66 -23.29
CA ILE A 9 -16.03 6.41 -24.02
C ILE A 9 -15.56 6.68 -25.45
N ASN A 10 -16.23 7.59 -26.16
CA ASN A 10 -15.84 7.96 -27.52
C ASN A 10 -14.48 8.67 -27.58
N PHE A 11 -14.14 9.46 -26.56
CA PHE A 11 -12.81 10.07 -26.44
C PHE A 11 -11.73 9.00 -26.25
N THR A 12 -11.92 8.11 -25.28
CA THR A 12 -11.04 6.97 -24.98
C THR A 12 -10.79 6.11 -26.21
N ARG A 13 -11.87 5.76 -26.93
CA ARG A 13 -11.77 4.94 -28.14
C ARG A 13 -10.84 5.54 -29.18
N ARG A 14 -10.95 6.86 -29.42
CA ARG A 14 -10.11 7.58 -30.40
C ARG A 14 -8.68 7.77 -29.90
N GLN A 15 -8.51 8.09 -28.62
CA GLN A 15 -7.20 8.36 -28.03
C GLN A 15 -6.29 7.13 -28.09
N TRP A 16 -6.88 5.95 -27.90
CA TRP A 16 -6.14 4.69 -27.74
C TRP A 16 -6.26 3.76 -28.95
N GLY A 17 -6.78 4.23 -30.09
CA GLY A 17 -6.83 3.43 -31.31
C GLY A 17 -7.70 2.18 -31.21
N LEU A 18 -8.81 2.26 -30.49
CA LEU A 18 -9.66 1.10 -30.16
C LEU A 18 -10.73 0.86 -31.24
N GLU A 19 -10.40 1.06 -32.52
CA GLU A 19 -11.34 0.83 -33.63
C GLU A 19 -11.69 -0.66 -33.79
N ASP A 20 -10.70 -1.53 -33.59
CA ASP A 20 -10.84 -2.99 -33.66
C ASP A 20 -11.25 -3.63 -32.34
N TYR A 21 -11.87 -2.83 -31.47
CA TYR A 21 -12.40 -3.23 -30.17
C TYR A 21 -13.88 -2.86 -30.05
N TYR A 22 -14.57 -3.56 -29.16
CA TYR A 22 -15.88 -3.16 -28.64
C TYR A 22 -15.79 -2.96 -27.13
N LEU A 23 -16.61 -2.04 -26.59
CA LEU A 23 -16.70 -1.85 -25.15
C LEU A 23 -17.48 -3.05 -24.56
N GLY A 24 -16.80 -3.86 -23.75
CA GLY A 24 -17.38 -5.02 -23.09
C GLY A 24 -18.06 -4.63 -21.78
N ARG A 25 -17.30 -4.01 -20.87
CA ARG A 25 -17.76 -3.58 -19.55
C ARG A 25 -17.30 -2.16 -19.25
N HIS A 26 -18.04 -1.46 -18.39
CA HIS A 26 -17.62 -0.20 -17.83
C HIS A 26 -18.31 -0.01 -16.47
N HIS A 27 -17.65 0.65 -15.54
CA HIS A 27 -18.23 1.04 -14.26
C HIS A 27 -17.57 2.34 -13.78
N LEU A 28 -18.27 3.07 -12.92
CA LEU A 28 -17.72 4.25 -12.27
C LEU A 28 -17.31 3.85 -10.87
N PHE A 29 -16.12 4.28 -10.45
CA PHE A 29 -15.66 4.08 -9.09
C PHE A 29 -15.04 5.36 -8.54
N ARG A 30 -14.71 5.36 -7.26
CA ARG A 30 -14.09 6.53 -6.60
C ARG A 30 -12.96 6.12 -5.69
N GLN A 31 -12.00 7.01 -5.52
CA GLN A 31 -10.89 6.83 -4.60
C GLN A 31 -10.68 8.10 -3.76
N LEU A 32 -9.96 7.93 -2.65
CA LEU A 32 -9.48 9.02 -1.82
C LEU A 32 -8.02 9.33 -2.12
N THR A 33 -7.73 10.61 -2.32
CA THR A 33 -6.37 11.14 -2.34
C THR A 33 -5.81 11.24 -0.93
N LEU A 34 -4.49 11.47 -0.81
CA LEU A 34 -3.81 11.66 0.50
C LEU A 34 -4.36 12.83 1.31
N ASP A 35 -4.83 13.90 0.66
CA ASP A 35 -5.44 15.04 1.32
C ASP A 35 -6.94 14.85 1.62
N GLY A 36 -7.49 13.68 1.29
CA GLY A 36 -8.87 13.30 1.59
C GLY A 36 -9.89 13.82 0.58
N GLU A 37 -9.45 14.25 -0.60
CA GLU A 37 -10.36 14.58 -1.70
C GLU A 37 -10.89 13.30 -2.36
N THR A 38 -12.13 13.37 -2.85
CA THR A 38 -12.76 12.27 -3.58
C THR A 38 -12.58 12.48 -5.08
N VAL A 39 -11.97 11.49 -5.73
CA VAL A 39 -11.76 11.47 -7.18
C VAL A 39 -12.59 10.35 -7.78
N TYR A 40 -13.11 10.56 -8.98
CA TYR A 40 -14.00 9.63 -9.66
C TYR A 40 -13.41 9.21 -11.00
N PHE A 41 -13.50 7.93 -11.26
CA PHE A 41 -12.95 7.31 -12.44
C PHE A 41 -14.04 6.52 -13.16
N LEU A 42 -13.93 6.51 -14.48
CA LEU A 42 -14.64 5.59 -15.34
C LEU A 42 -13.64 4.53 -15.77
N ASN A 43 -13.81 3.31 -15.29
CA ASN A 43 -13.13 2.15 -15.86
C ASN A 43 -13.88 1.70 -17.12
N MET A 44 -13.13 1.41 -18.18
CA MET A 44 -13.66 0.83 -19.41
C MET A 44 -12.81 -0.37 -19.82
N GLU A 45 -13.47 -1.50 -19.99
CA GLU A 45 -12.86 -2.71 -20.54
C GLU A 45 -13.30 -2.90 -21.99
N TRP A 46 -12.31 -2.85 -22.88
CA TRP A 46 -12.49 -2.96 -24.32
C TRP A 46 -11.98 -4.31 -24.79
N PHE A 47 -12.85 -5.11 -25.38
CA PHE A 47 -12.52 -6.45 -25.85
C PHE A 47 -12.18 -6.39 -27.35
N PRO A 48 -11.10 -7.05 -27.80
CA PRO A 48 -10.78 -7.12 -29.22
C PRO A 48 -11.94 -7.76 -30.01
N ASN A 49 -12.25 -7.24 -31.20
CA ASN A 49 -13.36 -7.73 -32.03
C ASN A 49 -13.23 -9.21 -32.42
N LYS A 50 -12.01 -9.76 -32.41
CA LYS A 50 -11.78 -11.20 -32.63
C LYS A 50 -12.36 -12.10 -31.53
N TYR A 51 -12.71 -11.52 -30.38
CA TYR A 51 -13.32 -12.19 -29.22
C TYR A 51 -14.79 -11.81 -29.03
N ALA A 52 -15.50 -11.43 -30.10
CA ALA A 52 -16.92 -11.04 -30.02
C ALA A 52 -17.86 -12.09 -29.38
N ASP A 53 -17.46 -13.37 -29.39
CA ASP A 53 -18.19 -14.48 -28.78
C ASP A 53 -17.61 -14.91 -27.42
N TRP A 54 -16.78 -14.08 -26.78
CA TRP A 54 -16.22 -14.39 -25.45
C TRP A 54 -17.31 -14.35 -24.38
N THR A 55 -17.48 -15.45 -23.66
CA THR A 55 -18.52 -15.63 -22.63
C THR A 55 -17.95 -15.90 -21.24
N ASP A 56 -16.63 -15.90 -21.07
CA ASP A 56 -16.05 -16.07 -19.75
C ASP A 56 -16.20 -14.77 -18.97
N GLU A 57 -16.96 -14.82 -17.88
CA GLU A 57 -17.21 -13.66 -17.01
C GLU A 57 -16.09 -13.47 -15.97
N GLU A 58 -15.30 -14.51 -15.70
CA GLU A 58 -14.21 -14.51 -14.71
C GLU A 58 -12.88 -14.06 -15.31
N GLU A 59 -12.68 -14.20 -16.63
CA GLU A 59 -11.44 -13.84 -17.32
C GLU A 59 -11.63 -12.83 -18.45
N ASN A 60 -10.70 -11.87 -18.52
CA ASN A 60 -10.58 -10.99 -19.68
C ASN A 60 -9.77 -11.68 -20.80
N PRO A 61 -10.25 -11.64 -22.06
CA PRO A 61 -9.50 -12.22 -23.16
C PRO A 61 -8.17 -11.47 -23.40
N GLU A 62 -7.20 -12.16 -23.99
CA GLU A 62 -5.89 -11.60 -24.37
C GLU A 62 -6.04 -10.28 -25.14
N GLY A 63 -5.26 -9.28 -24.74
CA GLY A 63 -5.24 -7.95 -25.34
C GLY A 63 -6.48 -7.10 -25.15
N THR A 64 -7.36 -7.48 -24.23
CA THR A 64 -8.34 -6.58 -23.61
C THR A 64 -7.64 -5.33 -23.09
N ALA A 65 -8.19 -4.16 -23.41
CA ALA A 65 -7.71 -2.89 -22.87
C ALA A 65 -8.59 -2.47 -21.69
N SER A 66 -8.05 -2.48 -20.48
CA SER A 66 -8.69 -1.88 -19.29
C SER A 66 -8.12 -0.49 -19.09
N ILE A 67 -8.98 0.53 -19.09
CA ILE A 67 -8.59 1.94 -19.13
C ILE A 67 -9.37 2.74 -18.10
N ASP A 68 -8.65 3.44 -17.23
CA ASP A 68 -9.23 4.36 -16.26
C ASP A 68 -9.04 5.81 -16.70
N ILE A 69 -10.15 6.55 -16.71
CA ILE A 69 -10.17 8.00 -16.98
C ILE A 69 -10.84 8.73 -15.82
N ASN A 70 -10.20 9.80 -15.34
CA ASN A 70 -10.80 10.72 -14.40
C ASN A 70 -11.95 11.47 -15.08
N ILE A 71 -13.17 11.34 -14.55
CA ILE A 71 -14.36 11.86 -15.23
C ILE A 71 -14.45 13.39 -15.23
N HIS A 72 -13.67 14.06 -14.38
CA HIS A 72 -13.70 15.52 -14.22
C HIS A 72 -12.55 16.22 -14.93
N THR A 73 -11.35 15.64 -14.89
CA THR A 73 -10.19 16.21 -15.57
C THR A 73 -10.03 15.68 -17.00
N GLU A 74 -10.72 14.57 -17.33
CA GLU A 74 -10.56 13.82 -18.59
C GLU A 74 -9.13 13.27 -18.77
N GLU A 75 -8.33 13.22 -17.70
CA GLU A 75 -6.99 12.62 -17.70
C GLU A 75 -7.06 11.10 -17.54
N PHE A 76 -6.20 10.39 -18.27
CA PHE A 76 -6.05 8.94 -18.12
C PHE A 76 -5.11 8.63 -16.95
N GLU A 77 -5.56 7.72 -16.08
CA GLU A 77 -4.77 7.23 -14.96
C GLU A 77 -4.09 5.91 -15.30
N SER A 78 -4.80 5.01 -15.99
CA SER A 78 -4.27 3.69 -16.33
C SER A 78 -4.71 3.26 -17.73
N VAL A 79 -3.84 2.48 -18.38
CA VAL A 79 -4.12 1.71 -19.60
C VAL A 79 -3.37 0.40 -19.48
N ILE A 80 -4.11 -0.70 -19.48
CA ILE A 80 -3.57 -2.04 -19.34
C ILE A 80 -4.07 -2.89 -20.50
N PHE A 81 -3.15 -3.41 -21.30
CA PHE A 81 -3.43 -4.41 -22.32
C PHE A 81 -3.10 -5.80 -21.77
N VAL A 82 -4.14 -6.61 -21.55
CA VAL A 82 -4.05 -7.93 -20.92
C VAL A 82 -3.03 -8.82 -21.64
N GLN A 83 -2.14 -9.43 -20.85
CA GLN A 83 -1.01 -10.27 -21.32
C GLN A 83 0.04 -9.55 -22.18
N GLY A 84 0.07 -8.21 -22.17
CA GLY A 84 1.07 -7.45 -22.92
C GLY A 84 0.86 -7.48 -24.43
N VAL A 85 -0.40 -7.66 -24.87
CA VAL A 85 -0.76 -7.74 -26.29
C VAL A 85 -1.74 -6.63 -26.65
N THR A 86 -1.49 -5.88 -27.70
CA THR A 86 -2.42 -4.84 -28.17
C THR A 86 -2.83 -5.07 -29.63
N TYR A 87 -4.07 -4.70 -29.94
CA TYR A 87 -4.64 -4.68 -31.29
C TYR A 87 -4.99 -3.23 -31.71
N ALA A 88 -4.50 -2.24 -30.96
CA ALA A 88 -4.81 -0.84 -31.16
C ALA A 88 -4.29 -0.34 -32.52
N LYS A 89 -5.14 0.33 -33.28
CA LYS A 89 -4.76 0.95 -34.55
C LYS A 89 -4.22 2.35 -34.31
N ASN A 90 -2.97 2.59 -34.71
CA ASN A 90 -2.27 3.85 -34.42
C ASN A 90 -2.13 4.12 -32.92
N GLY A 91 -1.94 3.06 -32.12
CA GLY A 91 -1.59 3.17 -30.71
C GLY A 91 -0.23 3.83 -30.48
N VAL A 92 0.13 4.01 -29.22
CA VAL A 92 1.44 4.54 -28.84
C VAL A 92 2.51 3.47 -29.10
N VAL A 93 3.56 3.85 -29.84
CA VAL A 93 4.70 2.98 -30.16
C VAL A 93 5.98 3.74 -29.83
N PHE A 94 6.93 3.07 -29.20
CA PHE A 94 8.27 3.54 -28.88
C PHE A 94 9.30 2.78 -29.73
N PRO A 95 9.58 3.18 -30.99
CA PRO A 95 10.40 2.40 -31.91
C PRO A 95 11.84 2.20 -31.43
N HIS A 96 12.35 3.10 -30.58
CA HIS A 96 13.68 3.00 -30.01
C HIS A 96 13.69 2.44 -28.59
N LYS A 97 12.49 2.30 -27.97
CA LYS A 97 12.30 1.84 -26.59
C LYS A 97 13.15 2.63 -25.61
N ASP A 98 13.46 3.87 -25.93
CA ASP A 98 14.41 4.67 -25.18
C ASP A 98 13.69 5.54 -24.14
N VAL A 99 14.33 5.74 -22.99
CA VAL A 99 13.75 6.50 -21.88
C VAL A 99 13.45 7.96 -22.25
N LYS A 100 14.16 8.56 -23.21
CA LYS A 100 13.92 9.96 -23.63
C LYS A 100 12.63 10.07 -24.44
N GLU A 101 12.35 9.06 -25.26
CA GLU A 101 11.12 8.93 -26.02
C GLU A 101 9.92 8.81 -25.09
N VAL A 102 10.01 7.92 -24.09
CA VAL A 102 8.97 7.73 -23.07
C VAL A 102 8.75 9.02 -22.28
N LYS A 103 9.83 9.67 -21.82
CA LYS A 103 9.74 10.97 -21.12
C LYS A 103 9.08 12.05 -21.97
N LYS A 104 9.44 12.14 -23.24
CA LYS A 104 8.84 13.11 -24.17
C LYS A 104 7.35 12.84 -24.33
N TRP A 105 6.97 11.58 -24.54
CA TRP A 105 5.57 11.18 -24.63
C TRP A 105 4.81 11.54 -23.35
N LEU A 106 5.32 11.23 -22.16
CA LEU A 106 4.69 11.60 -20.88
C LEU A 106 4.50 13.12 -20.74
N ALA A 107 5.49 13.92 -21.15
CA ALA A 107 5.38 15.37 -21.10
C ALA A 107 4.31 15.92 -22.07
N GLU A 108 4.18 15.34 -23.26
CA GLU A 108 3.18 15.74 -24.26
C GLU A 108 1.77 15.22 -23.94
N PHE A 109 1.67 13.99 -23.44
CA PHE A 109 0.43 13.28 -23.17
C PHE A 109 -0.20 13.68 -21.83
N ALA A 110 0.58 13.65 -20.75
CA ALA A 110 0.09 13.89 -19.40
C ALA A 110 0.39 15.32 -18.90
N GLY A 111 1.12 16.13 -19.68
CA GLY A 111 1.49 17.49 -19.27
C GLY A 111 2.48 17.53 -18.08
N ILE A 112 3.13 16.42 -17.78
CA ILE A 112 4.00 16.26 -16.60
C ILE A 112 5.41 16.76 -16.93
N ASN A 113 6.00 17.53 -16.01
CA ASN A 113 7.41 17.92 -16.12
C ASN A 113 8.33 16.79 -15.63
N ILE A 114 8.36 15.69 -16.39
CA ILE A 114 8.98 14.42 -16.00
C ILE A 114 10.48 14.55 -15.68
N GLU A 115 11.19 15.50 -16.30
CA GLU A 115 12.62 15.71 -16.05
C GLU A 115 12.89 16.45 -14.74
N LYS A 116 11.95 17.30 -14.31
CA LYS A 116 12.08 18.09 -13.08
C LYS A 116 11.52 17.33 -11.88
N ASP A 117 10.34 16.74 -12.06
CA ASP A 117 9.52 16.29 -10.94
C ASP A 117 9.66 14.79 -10.67
N PHE A 118 10.34 14.03 -11.54
CA PHE A 118 10.47 12.57 -11.41
C PHE A 118 11.90 12.07 -11.66
N ILE A 119 12.26 10.98 -10.99
CA ILE A 119 13.48 10.20 -11.21
C ILE A 119 13.08 8.85 -11.79
N CYS A 120 13.76 8.42 -12.86
CA CYS A 120 13.64 7.06 -13.37
C CYS A 120 14.43 6.08 -12.49
N LYS A 121 13.72 5.26 -11.72
CA LYS A 121 14.26 4.37 -10.69
C LYS A 121 14.56 2.97 -11.23
N ARG A 122 13.70 2.43 -12.10
CA ARG A 122 13.89 1.15 -12.78
C ARG A 122 13.95 1.36 -14.30
N ARG A 123 14.89 0.68 -14.93
CA ARG A 123 15.12 0.66 -16.38
C ARG A 123 15.38 -0.77 -16.80
N ASP A 124 14.34 -1.40 -17.32
CA ASP A 124 14.45 -2.73 -17.91
C ASP A 124 14.28 -2.63 -19.43
N GLU A 125 14.43 -3.75 -20.13
CA GLU A 125 14.36 -3.77 -21.60
C GLU A 125 13.02 -3.27 -22.15
N ARG A 126 11.94 -3.44 -21.37
CA ARG A 126 10.56 -3.16 -21.78
C ARG A 126 9.75 -2.37 -20.76
N GLU A 127 10.40 -1.86 -19.73
CA GLU A 127 9.74 -1.18 -18.62
C GLU A 127 10.56 0.02 -18.12
N TYR A 128 9.85 1.11 -17.88
CA TYR A 128 10.36 2.24 -17.13
C TYR A 128 9.45 2.59 -15.96
N TYR A 129 10.07 2.71 -14.78
CA TYR A 129 9.43 3.17 -13.56
C TYR A 129 10.00 4.52 -13.12
N PHE A 130 9.11 5.47 -12.87
CA PHE A 130 9.42 6.81 -12.42
C PHE A 130 8.80 7.07 -11.05
N GLU A 131 9.60 7.63 -10.13
CA GLU A 131 9.12 8.11 -8.83
C GLU A 131 9.25 9.62 -8.74
N GLU A 132 8.28 10.24 -8.09
CA GLU A 132 8.26 11.66 -7.83
C GLU A 132 9.40 12.11 -6.90
N GLN A 133 9.90 13.31 -7.16
CA GLN A 133 10.93 13.96 -6.36
C GLN A 133 10.63 15.45 -6.15
N TRP A 134 11.31 16.04 -5.18
CA TRP A 134 11.42 17.47 -5.01
C TRP A 134 12.90 17.85 -4.82
N ASN A 135 13.44 18.66 -5.74
CA ASN A 135 14.84 19.12 -5.70
C ASN A 135 15.89 17.99 -5.51
N GLY A 136 15.70 16.83 -6.14
CA GLY A 136 16.61 15.68 -5.99
C GLY A 136 16.26 14.74 -4.85
N ILE A 137 15.31 15.09 -3.99
CA ILE A 137 14.92 14.32 -2.80
C ILE A 137 13.62 13.56 -3.08
N PRO A 138 13.57 12.23 -2.92
CA PRO A 138 12.37 11.43 -3.13
C PRO A 138 11.31 11.66 -2.04
N LEU A 139 10.07 11.30 -2.38
CA LEU A 139 8.91 11.43 -1.48
C LEU A 139 8.46 10.06 -0.94
N SER A 140 7.86 10.05 0.25
CA SER A 140 7.20 8.89 0.84
C SER A 140 5.86 9.29 1.49
N PRO A 141 4.71 8.77 1.00
CA PRO A 141 4.61 7.93 -0.18
C PRO A 141 4.95 8.75 -1.45
N SER A 142 5.28 8.09 -2.55
CA SER A 142 5.64 8.78 -3.80
C SER A 142 4.51 8.63 -4.81
N SER A 143 4.21 9.69 -5.57
CA SER A 143 3.55 9.47 -6.86
C SER A 143 4.49 8.67 -7.76
N SER A 144 3.94 7.82 -8.61
CA SER A 144 4.74 7.02 -9.53
C SER A 144 4.08 6.87 -10.89
N ILE A 145 4.92 6.64 -11.89
CA ILE A 145 4.50 6.39 -13.27
C ILE A 145 5.23 5.16 -13.76
N THR A 146 4.49 4.19 -14.27
CA THR A 146 5.04 3.00 -14.91
C THR A 146 4.62 2.98 -16.36
N VAL A 147 5.57 2.66 -17.24
CA VAL A 147 5.34 2.49 -18.67
C VAL A 147 5.96 1.18 -19.12
N GLU A 148 5.16 0.30 -19.72
CA GLU A 148 5.61 -0.94 -20.35
C GLU A 148 5.17 -1.00 -21.82
N PHE A 149 5.96 -1.70 -22.61
CA PHE A 149 5.69 -1.94 -24.02
C PHE A 149 6.17 -3.33 -24.47
N ASN A 150 5.57 -3.86 -25.53
CA ASN A 150 5.91 -5.18 -26.05
C ASN A 150 7.23 -5.21 -26.85
N GLU A 151 7.51 -6.34 -27.49
CA GLU A 151 8.72 -6.52 -28.31
C GLU A 151 8.76 -5.60 -29.54
N ASP A 152 7.63 -5.15 -30.05
CA ASP A 152 7.55 -4.20 -31.15
C ASP A 152 7.58 -2.74 -30.68
N GLY A 153 7.65 -2.52 -29.36
CA GLY A 153 7.65 -1.20 -28.73
C GLY A 153 6.26 -0.60 -28.58
N GLU A 154 5.19 -1.35 -28.83
CA GLU A 154 3.82 -0.88 -28.65
C GLU A 154 3.48 -0.81 -27.15
N LEU A 155 2.88 0.28 -26.71
CA LEU A 155 2.48 0.47 -25.31
C LEU A 155 1.49 -0.62 -24.88
N THR A 156 1.82 -1.32 -23.79
CA THR A 156 0.98 -2.36 -23.20
C THR A 156 0.55 -2.03 -21.78
N PHE A 157 1.31 -1.18 -21.10
CA PHE A 157 0.97 -0.73 -19.76
C PHE A 157 1.35 0.74 -19.60
N TYR A 158 0.41 1.53 -19.09
CA TYR A 158 0.67 2.84 -18.52
C TYR A 158 -0.14 2.91 -17.23
N SER A 159 0.50 3.31 -16.14
CA SER A 159 -0.20 3.65 -14.91
C SER A 159 0.46 4.86 -14.29
N LYS A 160 -0.38 5.76 -13.80
CA LYS A 160 -0.05 6.99 -13.11
C LYS A 160 -0.71 6.91 -11.75
N ASP A 161 0.05 6.55 -10.74
CA ASP A 161 -0.38 6.60 -9.35
C ASP A 161 0.03 7.96 -8.79
N ILE A 162 -0.83 8.97 -8.97
CA ILE A 162 -0.56 10.31 -8.42
C ILE A 162 -1.19 10.44 -7.04
N MET A 163 -0.31 10.44 -6.05
CA MET A 163 -0.62 10.82 -4.69
C MET A 163 -0.45 12.34 -4.56
N VAL A 164 -1.49 13.08 -4.95
CA VAL A 164 -1.45 14.53 -5.17
C VAL A 164 -0.73 15.27 -4.03
N LEU A 165 0.40 15.92 -4.36
CA LEU A 165 0.99 16.98 -3.55
C LEU A 165 0.30 18.31 -3.87
N THR A 166 -0.67 18.70 -3.06
CA THR A 166 -1.36 19.98 -3.25
C THR A 166 -0.53 21.21 -2.86
N ASN A 167 0.56 21.06 -2.08
CA ASN A 167 1.37 22.23 -1.67
C ASN A 167 2.88 21.94 -1.46
N LYS A 168 3.63 21.75 -2.55
CA LYS A 168 5.10 21.58 -2.49
C LYS A 168 5.88 22.83 -2.06
N ASN A 169 5.24 24.01 -2.07
CA ASN A 169 5.90 25.29 -1.78
C ASN A 169 6.29 25.46 -0.30
N GLU A 170 5.87 24.54 0.57
CA GLU A 170 6.24 24.51 1.99
C GLU A 170 7.52 23.69 2.25
N LEU A 171 8.08 23.05 1.21
CA LEU A 171 9.25 22.18 1.27
C LEU A 171 10.56 22.94 1.03
N GLU A 172 11.03 23.66 2.04
CA GLU A 172 12.34 24.29 2.03
C GLU A 172 13.03 24.11 3.41
N GLU A 173 13.71 22.98 3.56
CA GLU A 173 14.55 22.69 4.73
C GLU A 173 15.90 22.15 4.25
N GLU A 174 16.99 22.57 4.90
CA GLU A 174 18.33 22.04 4.64
C GLU A 174 18.52 20.71 5.38
N TYR A 175 18.95 19.67 4.67
CA TYR A 175 19.23 18.37 5.28
C TYR A 175 20.49 18.43 6.15
N THR A 176 20.39 18.07 7.43
CA THR A 176 21.49 18.18 8.40
C THR A 176 21.83 16.90 9.14
N LEU A 177 21.06 15.82 8.98
CA LEU A 177 21.32 14.58 9.68
C LEU A 177 22.55 13.84 9.14
N SER A 178 23.27 13.19 10.05
CA SER A 178 24.29 12.20 9.74
C SER A 178 24.11 10.96 10.60
N LEU A 179 24.72 9.82 10.23
CA LEU A 179 24.66 8.61 11.06
C LEU A 179 25.24 8.81 12.47
N ALA A 180 26.21 9.72 12.63
CA ALA A 180 26.78 10.04 13.93
C ALA A 180 25.80 10.78 14.85
N ASP A 181 24.84 11.50 14.26
CA ASP A 181 23.88 12.32 14.97
C ASP A 181 22.71 11.53 15.58
N ILE A 182 22.53 10.29 15.12
CA ILE A 182 21.38 9.43 15.42
C ILE A 182 21.83 8.08 16.00
N GLU A 183 23.03 8.02 16.59
CA GLU A 183 23.64 6.75 17.02
C GLU A 183 22.77 5.99 18.03
N ASP A 184 22.13 6.73 18.94
CA ASP A 184 21.16 6.24 19.92
C ASP A 184 19.90 5.68 19.23
N ILE A 185 19.31 6.44 18.31
CA ILE A 185 18.12 6.02 17.55
C ILE A 185 18.42 4.78 16.70
N ALA A 186 19.59 4.76 16.04
CA ALA A 186 19.97 3.70 15.12
C ALA A 186 20.26 2.38 15.85
N SER A 187 20.82 2.45 17.06
CA SER A 187 20.94 1.29 17.94
C SER A 187 19.57 0.74 18.35
N ASP A 188 18.61 1.61 18.65
CA ASP A 188 17.26 1.21 19.02
C ASP A 188 16.52 0.50 17.89
N GLN A 189 16.76 0.85 16.62
CA GLN A 189 16.17 0.18 15.45
C GLN A 189 16.71 -1.22 15.16
N VAL A 190 17.77 -1.67 15.85
CA VAL A 190 18.22 -3.06 15.73
C VAL A 190 17.23 -3.96 16.48
N VAL A 191 16.49 -4.77 15.73
CA VAL A 191 15.41 -5.62 16.23
C VAL A 191 15.64 -7.08 15.89
N LEU A 192 15.12 -7.95 16.74
CA LEU A 192 15.11 -9.38 16.50
C LEU A 192 13.95 -9.73 15.57
N ALA A 193 14.27 -10.25 14.39
CA ALA A 193 13.31 -10.76 13.44
C ALA A 193 13.40 -12.29 13.37
N LYS A 194 12.27 -12.94 13.10
CA LYS A 194 12.20 -14.39 12.96
C LYS A 194 11.44 -14.72 11.67
N PHE A 195 12.03 -15.53 10.82
CA PHE A 195 11.41 -15.96 9.57
C PHE A 195 11.31 -17.48 9.52
N PRO A 196 10.13 -18.03 9.15
CA PRO A 196 10.03 -19.47 8.89
C PRO A 196 10.87 -19.85 7.66
N LYS A 197 11.51 -21.02 7.70
CA LYS A 197 12.25 -21.68 6.61
C LYS A 197 11.87 -23.16 6.56
N GLU A 198 12.13 -23.82 5.43
CA GLU A 198 11.89 -25.27 5.26
C GLU A 198 12.55 -26.13 6.36
N ASP A 199 13.71 -25.72 6.88
CA ASP A 199 14.46 -26.42 7.92
C ASP A 199 14.28 -25.86 9.34
N GLY A 200 13.36 -24.90 9.51
CA GLY A 200 12.93 -24.39 10.81
C GLY A 200 12.76 -22.88 10.86
N MET A 201 13.49 -22.21 11.77
CA MET A 201 13.34 -20.77 11.99
C MET A 201 14.67 -20.05 11.76
N LEU A 202 14.72 -19.11 10.82
CA LEU A 202 15.79 -18.13 10.76
C LEU A 202 15.53 -17.08 11.83
N ILE A 203 16.48 -16.84 12.73
CA ILE A 203 16.39 -15.77 13.71
C ILE A 203 17.59 -14.86 13.51
N VAL A 204 17.32 -13.58 13.25
CA VAL A 204 18.36 -12.61 12.92
C VAL A 204 18.11 -11.29 13.64
N TYR A 205 19.19 -10.55 13.88
CA TYR A 205 19.09 -9.12 14.09
C TYR A 205 19.11 -8.40 12.75
N GLY A 206 18.12 -7.54 12.53
CA GLY A 206 18.04 -6.63 11.38
C GLY A 206 17.73 -5.22 11.84
N VAL A 207 17.66 -4.28 10.90
CA VAL A 207 17.24 -2.90 11.18
C VAL A 207 15.78 -2.75 10.77
N GLU A 208 14.94 -2.27 11.69
CA GLU A 208 13.60 -1.82 11.35
C GLU A 208 13.71 -0.49 10.58
N GLU A 209 13.25 -0.50 9.34
CA GLU A 209 13.29 0.69 8.49
C GLU A 209 12.44 1.82 9.08
N THR A 210 13.01 3.02 9.20
CA THR A 210 12.33 4.17 9.79
C THR A 210 12.80 5.49 9.20
N TYR A 211 11.91 6.49 9.20
CA TYR A 211 12.24 7.85 8.84
C TYR A 211 12.52 8.67 10.10
N ILE A 212 13.70 9.25 10.21
CA ILE A 212 14.09 10.11 11.35
C ILE A 212 13.91 11.55 10.92
N ARG A 213 13.15 12.35 11.66
CA ARG A 213 12.95 13.78 11.34
C ARG A 213 14.27 14.52 11.34
N ASN A 214 14.45 15.43 10.39
CA ASN A 214 15.68 16.22 10.24
C ASN A 214 16.00 17.05 11.50
N ASP A 215 14.97 17.46 12.25
CA ASP A 215 15.11 18.16 13.53
C ASP A 215 15.35 17.26 14.76
N ARG A 216 15.43 15.93 14.56
CA ARG A 216 15.62 14.88 15.58
C ARG A 216 14.52 14.80 16.64
N LYS A 217 13.37 15.44 16.47
CA LYS A 217 12.28 15.42 17.47
C LYS A 217 11.38 14.19 17.40
N GLY A 218 11.74 13.20 16.59
CA GLY A 218 11.02 11.93 16.50
C GLY A 218 11.32 11.18 15.22
N SER A 219 10.60 10.08 15.03
CA SER A 219 10.61 9.28 13.82
C SER A 219 9.20 9.02 13.30
N LEU A 220 9.11 8.66 12.03
CA LEU A 220 7.93 8.18 11.34
C LEU A 220 8.21 6.73 10.88
N PRO A 221 7.20 5.84 10.93
CA PRO A 221 7.36 4.48 10.44
C PRO A 221 7.58 4.47 8.93
N PHE A 222 8.35 3.51 8.41
CA PHE A 222 8.54 3.37 6.96
C PHE A 222 7.24 3.00 6.24
N MET A 223 6.53 1.98 6.73
CA MET A 223 5.19 1.64 6.29
C MET A 223 4.19 2.18 7.31
N GLU A 224 3.57 3.31 6.99
CA GLU A 224 2.39 3.75 7.71
C GLU A 224 1.20 2.92 7.24
N GLU A 225 0.50 2.27 8.18
CA GLU A 225 -0.51 1.27 7.85
C GLU A 225 -1.67 1.86 7.01
N LYS A 226 -1.97 3.19 7.09
CA LYS A 226 -2.77 4.01 6.13
C LYS A 226 -2.66 5.52 6.41
N PHE A 227 -2.77 6.34 5.37
CA PHE A 227 -2.82 7.82 5.44
C PHE A 227 -4.22 8.42 5.65
N GLY A 228 -5.24 7.60 5.94
CA GLY A 228 -6.62 8.07 6.12
C GLY A 228 -6.91 8.75 7.47
N LEU A 229 -8.14 9.26 7.65
CA LEU A 229 -8.63 9.85 8.89
C LEU A 229 -8.71 8.79 10.01
N ARG A 230 -7.58 8.61 10.71
CA ARG A 230 -7.45 7.71 11.84
C ARG A 230 -7.90 8.40 13.13
N LYS A 231 -8.70 7.70 13.94
CA LYS A 231 -9.01 8.09 15.32
C LYS A 231 -8.21 7.24 16.30
N ASN A 232 -7.27 7.86 16.99
CA ASN A 232 -6.50 7.21 18.06
C ASN A 232 -7.36 6.97 19.29
N ILE A 233 -7.34 5.73 19.81
CA ILE A 233 -8.16 5.31 20.96
C ILE A 233 -7.27 4.89 22.13
N ASN A 234 -6.30 3.99 21.89
CA ASN A 234 -5.41 3.41 22.91
C ASN A 234 -6.12 2.96 24.19
N LYS A 235 -7.18 2.15 24.04
CA LYS A 235 -8.00 1.66 25.15
C LYS A 235 -7.75 0.18 25.40
N GLU A 236 -7.38 -0.16 26.64
CA GLU A 236 -7.36 -1.55 27.10
C GLU A 236 -8.78 -2.11 27.14
N ILE A 237 -8.96 -3.31 26.59
CA ILE A 237 -10.25 -3.99 26.54
C ILE A 237 -10.33 -5.01 27.67
N ILE A 238 -11.28 -4.80 28.57
CA ILE A 238 -11.46 -5.59 29.79
C ILE A 238 -12.90 -6.09 29.85
N TRP A 239 -13.08 -7.36 30.14
CA TRP A 239 -14.36 -8.00 30.42
C TRP A 239 -14.28 -8.91 31.66
N GLN A 240 -15.43 -9.19 32.26
CA GLN A 240 -15.52 -10.04 33.46
C GLN A 240 -15.71 -11.51 33.12
N GLU A 241 -16.59 -11.82 32.16
CA GLU A 241 -16.94 -13.19 31.79
C GLU A 241 -16.75 -13.38 30.28
N GLY A 242 -16.16 -14.52 29.89
CA GLY A 242 -16.12 -14.95 28.50
C GLY A 242 -17.52 -15.23 27.95
N LYS A 243 -17.61 -15.40 26.63
CA LYS A 243 -18.86 -15.74 25.95
C LYS A 243 -18.64 -17.02 25.14
N GLU A 244 -19.41 -18.07 25.42
CA GLU A 244 -19.43 -19.27 24.58
C GLU A 244 -20.38 -19.03 23.41
N ASP A 245 -19.85 -18.49 22.34
CA ASP A 245 -20.58 -18.22 21.10
C ASP A 245 -19.58 -18.24 19.94
N ASP A 246 -20.03 -18.67 18.77
CA ASP A 246 -19.20 -18.75 17.58
C ASP A 246 -19.39 -17.49 16.73
N PHE A 247 -18.29 -16.98 16.17
CA PHE A 247 -18.34 -15.85 15.25
C PHE A 247 -18.42 -16.36 13.81
N GLU A 248 -19.49 -16.04 13.09
CA GLU A 248 -19.64 -16.33 11.67
C GLU A 248 -19.11 -15.16 10.83
N ARG A 249 -18.05 -15.41 10.05
CA ARG A 249 -17.51 -14.44 9.10
C ARG A 249 -18.45 -14.28 7.91
N LYS A 250 -18.73 -13.04 7.54
CA LYS A 250 -19.43 -12.68 6.31
C LYS A 250 -18.42 -12.28 5.23
N PHE A 251 -18.79 -12.53 3.97
CA PHE A 251 -18.06 -11.96 2.85
C PHE A 251 -18.06 -10.44 2.94
N LEU A 252 -16.89 -9.85 2.72
CA LEU A 252 -16.76 -8.41 2.58
C LEU A 252 -17.08 -8.06 1.14
N ASP A 253 -17.98 -7.10 0.98
CA ASP A 253 -18.22 -6.46 -0.30
C ASP A 253 -17.20 -5.33 -0.45
N TRP A 254 -16.46 -5.39 -1.55
CA TRP A 254 -15.41 -4.43 -1.88
C TRP A 254 -15.80 -3.56 -3.08
N ASP A 255 -17.04 -3.66 -3.54
CA ASP A 255 -17.53 -2.89 -4.67
C ASP A 255 -17.55 -1.39 -4.33
N ASP A 256 -16.76 -0.62 -5.07
CA ASP A 256 -16.67 0.82 -4.99
C ASP A 256 -17.45 1.53 -6.11
N GLU A 257 -18.35 0.80 -6.77
CA GLU A 257 -19.21 1.35 -7.82
C GLU A 257 -20.06 2.53 -7.33
N VAL A 258 -20.12 3.58 -8.15
CA VAL A 258 -20.89 4.79 -7.87
C VAL A 258 -21.84 5.13 -9.01
N SER A 259 -22.98 5.72 -8.67
CA SER A 259 -23.92 6.21 -9.68
C SER A 259 -23.33 7.38 -10.48
N VAL A 260 -23.79 7.55 -11.73
CA VAL A 260 -23.38 8.69 -12.57
C VAL A 260 -23.76 10.00 -11.90
N GLU A 261 -24.93 10.06 -11.26
CA GLU A 261 -25.40 11.23 -10.53
C GLU A 261 -24.46 11.59 -9.38
N ASP A 262 -24.11 10.62 -8.53
CA ASP A 262 -23.24 10.85 -7.37
C ASP A 262 -21.83 11.27 -7.79
N ALA A 263 -21.29 10.66 -8.84
CA ALA A 263 -19.97 10.99 -9.37
C ALA A 263 -19.92 12.44 -9.88
N TYR A 264 -20.92 12.88 -10.64
CA TYR A 264 -20.97 14.25 -11.15
C TYR A 264 -21.39 15.30 -10.10
N LEU A 265 -22.10 14.89 -9.04
CA LEU A 265 -22.37 15.74 -7.87
C LEU A 265 -21.20 15.80 -6.90
N LYS A 266 -20.13 15.02 -7.14
CA LYS A 266 -18.95 14.91 -6.26
C LYS A 266 -19.32 14.54 -4.82
N VAL A 267 -20.21 13.56 -4.67
CA VAL A 267 -20.61 13.03 -3.36
C VAL A 267 -19.42 12.39 -2.63
N THR A 268 -18.94 13.11 -1.62
CA THR A 268 -17.79 12.76 -0.78
C THR A 268 -17.69 11.27 -0.44
N HIS A 269 -16.48 10.73 -0.52
CA HIS A 269 -16.18 9.35 -0.18
C HIS A 269 -16.54 9.07 1.30
N PRO A 270 -17.29 8.01 1.61
CA PRO A 270 -17.68 7.65 2.98
C PRO A 270 -16.49 7.50 3.93
N ASP A 271 -15.37 7.00 3.43
CA ASP A 271 -14.15 6.84 4.24
C ASP A 271 -13.50 8.16 4.67
N SER A 272 -13.85 9.29 4.04
CA SER A 272 -13.41 10.63 4.49
C SER A 272 -14.31 11.22 5.57
N LEU A 273 -15.39 10.54 5.95
CA LEU A 273 -16.25 10.99 7.04
C LEU A 273 -15.53 10.79 8.38
N PRO A 274 -15.60 11.78 9.29
CA PRO A 274 -14.96 11.67 10.59
C PRO A 274 -15.58 10.53 11.41
N ILE A 275 -14.73 9.84 12.17
CA ILE A 275 -15.18 8.81 13.11
C ILE A 275 -15.75 9.48 14.36
N THR A 276 -17.05 9.34 14.57
CA THR A 276 -17.77 9.98 15.66
C THR A 276 -17.49 9.30 17.00
N ASP A 277 -17.89 9.93 18.10
CA ASP A 277 -17.83 9.30 19.41
C ASP A 277 -18.84 8.14 19.52
N GLU A 278 -19.99 8.25 18.85
CA GLU A 278 -20.97 7.16 18.76
C GLU A 278 -20.39 5.93 18.04
N ASP A 279 -19.70 6.12 16.89
CA ASP A 279 -18.98 5.05 16.19
C ASP A 279 -17.96 4.37 17.12
N THR A 280 -17.26 5.18 17.92
CA THR A 280 -16.22 4.71 18.83
C THR A 280 -16.80 3.87 19.95
N GLU A 281 -17.89 4.33 20.58
CA GLU A 281 -18.57 3.61 21.65
C GLU A 281 -19.13 2.27 21.18
N LYS A 282 -19.81 2.26 20.01
CA LYS A 282 -20.31 1.01 19.39
C LYS A 282 -19.19 0.05 19.06
N CYS A 283 -18.12 0.54 18.43
CA CYS A 283 -16.97 -0.29 18.07
C CYS A 283 -16.32 -0.91 19.31
N ILE A 284 -16.12 -0.14 20.39
CA ILE A 284 -15.56 -0.67 21.64
C ILE A 284 -16.45 -1.79 22.20
N GLN A 285 -17.77 -1.63 22.17
CA GLN A 285 -18.70 -2.65 22.65
C GLN A 285 -18.58 -3.93 21.81
N GLU A 286 -18.66 -3.81 20.49
CA GLU A 286 -18.60 -4.93 19.55
C GLU A 286 -17.25 -5.66 19.61
N VAL A 287 -16.13 -4.91 19.65
CA VAL A 287 -14.80 -5.48 19.85
C VAL A 287 -14.71 -6.23 21.18
N THR A 288 -15.29 -5.69 22.25
CA THR A 288 -15.30 -6.36 23.56
C THR A 288 -16.05 -7.68 23.47
N ASP A 289 -17.25 -7.70 22.86
CA ASP A 289 -18.04 -8.92 22.73
C ASP A 289 -17.39 -9.94 21.80
N PHE A 290 -16.77 -9.50 20.70
CA PHE A 290 -15.98 -10.37 19.83
C PHE A 290 -14.79 -11.01 20.57
N LEU A 291 -14.00 -10.24 21.32
CA LEU A 291 -12.87 -10.77 22.08
C LEU A 291 -13.31 -11.72 23.21
N ARG A 292 -14.47 -11.46 23.83
CA ARG A 292 -15.08 -12.38 24.81
C ARG A 292 -15.42 -13.74 24.21
N MET A 293 -15.80 -13.77 22.94
CA MET A 293 -16.07 -15.01 22.20
C MET A 293 -14.79 -15.69 21.75
N LYS A 294 -13.91 -14.93 21.11
CA LYS A 294 -12.72 -15.47 20.43
C LYS A 294 -11.59 -15.83 21.38
N TYR A 295 -11.41 -15.02 22.43
CA TYR A 295 -10.32 -15.13 23.38
C TYR A 295 -10.81 -14.98 24.83
N PRO A 296 -11.74 -15.83 25.31
CA PRO A 296 -12.48 -15.62 26.57
C PRO A 296 -11.60 -15.39 27.81
N ASN A 297 -10.37 -15.92 27.80
CA ASN A 297 -9.40 -15.86 28.91
C ASN A 297 -8.33 -14.76 28.76
N ASP A 298 -8.44 -13.88 27.77
CA ASP A 298 -7.45 -12.83 27.47
C ASP A 298 -7.90 -11.41 27.89
N SER A 299 -8.82 -11.29 28.86
CA SER A 299 -9.26 -10.00 29.40
C SER A 299 -8.06 -9.16 29.86
N GLY A 300 -8.02 -7.89 29.46
CA GLY A 300 -6.92 -6.95 29.76
C GLY A 300 -5.64 -7.19 28.96
N LYS A 301 -5.56 -8.23 28.11
CA LYS A 301 -4.36 -8.49 27.29
C LYS A 301 -4.40 -7.79 25.93
N TRP A 302 -5.52 -7.17 25.57
CA TRP A 302 -5.75 -6.55 24.27
C TRP A 302 -5.99 -5.05 24.39
N MET A 303 -5.46 -4.31 23.44
CA MET A 303 -5.61 -2.86 23.33
C MET A 303 -6.19 -2.51 21.97
N LEU A 304 -7.31 -1.79 21.96
CA LEU A 304 -7.81 -1.12 20.77
C LEU A 304 -6.97 0.13 20.53
N LYS A 305 -6.15 0.10 19.48
CA LYS A 305 -5.16 1.16 19.20
C LYS A 305 -5.82 2.34 18.52
N TYR A 306 -6.53 2.07 17.42
CA TYR A 306 -7.12 3.10 16.60
C TYR A 306 -8.22 2.54 15.70
N LEU A 307 -9.04 3.46 15.17
CA LEU A 307 -10.08 3.22 14.18
C LEU A 307 -9.77 3.97 12.89
N TYR A 308 -10.16 3.42 11.76
CA TYR A 308 -10.11 4.09 10.45
C TYR A 308 -11.23 3.55 9.55
N ARG A 309 -11.51 4.22 8.44
CA ARG A 309 -12.46 3.74 7.43
C ARG A 309 -11.72 3.24 6.20
N GLU A 310 -12.22 2.16 5.64
CA GLU A 310 -11.74 1.59 4.39
C GLU A 310 -12.87 0.83 3.71
N ASN A 311 -13.07 1.13 2.42
CA ASN A 311 -14.06 0.51 1.56
C ASN A 311 -15.41 0.43 2.28
N PHE A 312 -15.90 1.58 2.76
CA PHE A 312 -17.19 1.74 3.43
C PHE A 312 -17.32 1.10 4.82
N ASN A 313 -16.29 0.39 5.29
CA ASN A 313 -16.30 -0.27 6.59
C ASN A 313 -15.56 0.57 7.64
N LEU A 314 -15.99 0.47 8.89
CA LEU A 314 -15.20 0.94 10.03
C LEU A 314 -14.26 -0.20 10.45
N LEU A 315 -12.96 0.04 10.44
CA LEU A 315 -11.95 -0.94 10.79
C LEU A 315 -11.36 -0.64 12.17
N ALA A 316 -11.20 -1.67 13.00
CA ALA A 316 -10.63 -1.55 14.33
C ALA A 316 -9.31 -2.32 14.42
N ARG A 317 -8.23 -1.61 14.77
CA ARG A 317 -6.91 -2.22 14.97
C ARG A 317 -6.69 -2.57 16.43
N ILE A 318 -6.54 -3.86 16.71
CA ILE A 318 -6.41 -4.41 18.06
C ILE A 318 -5.05 -5.11 18.17
N GLU A 319 -4.32 -4.84 19.25
CA GLU A 319 -2.99 -5.43 19.47
C GLU A 319 -2.87 -5.99 20.89
N LYS A 320 -2.15 -7.10 21.06
CA LYS A 320 -1.80 -7.61 22.40
C LYS A 320 -0.81 -6.68 23.09
N SER A 321 -0.98 -6.46 24.38
CA SER A 321 -0.10 -5.64 25.24
C SER A 321 1.28 -6.26 25.54
N ALA A 322 1.72 -7.26 24.76
CA ALA A 322 2.98 -7.98 24.95
C ALA A 322 4.18 -7.24 24.30
N PRO A 323 5.45 -7.61 24.59
CA PRO A 323 6.63 -6.95 24.01
C PRO A 323 6.60 -6.98 22.48
N LYS A 324 7.16 -5.93 21.84
CA LYS A 324 7.32 -5.84 20.39
C LYS A 324 7.96 -7.13 19.86
N SER A 325 7.16 -7.89 19.13
CA SER A 325 7.55 -9.09 18.42
C SER A 325 6.80 -9.07 17.10
N ILE A 326 7.42 -9.55 16.04
CA ILE A 326 6.73 -9.77 14.77
C ILE A 326 5.55 -10.75 14.92
N PHE A 327 5.50 -11.56 15.99
CA PHE A 327 4.38 -12.43 16.35
C PHE A 327 3.42 -11.82 17.39
N ALA A 328 3.52 -10.53 17.69
CA ALA A 328 2.54 -9.87 18.54
C ALA A 328 1.14 -10.08 17.95
N GLY A 329 0.20 -10.53 18.79
CA GLY A 329 -1.18 -10.77 18.39
C GLY A 329 -1.78 -9.48 17.85
N LYS A 330 -2.12 -9.47 16.56
CA LYS A 330 -2.72 -8.34 15.85
C LYS A 330 -4.02 -8.83 15.23
N ILE A 331 -5.11 -8.13 15.53
CA ILE A 331 -6.43 -8.38 14.95
C ILE A 331 -6.90 -7.11 14.27
N LEU A 332 -7.47 -7.27 13.08
CA LEU A 332 -8.20 -6.24 12.36
C LEU A 332 -9.65 -6.70 12.24
N THR A 333 -10.59 -5.97 12.83
CA THR A 333 -12.04 -6.25 12.68
C THR A 333 -12.66 -5.31 11.66
N PHE A 334 -13.60 -5.82 10.88
CA PHE A 334 -14.37 -5.08 9.87
C PHE A 334 -15.78 -4.90 10.39
N HIS A 335 -16.23 -3.67 10.47
CA HIS A 335 -17.55 -3.32 10.96
C HIS A 335 -18.40 -2.75 9.83
N ASP A 336 -19.64 -3.23 9.73
CA ASP A 336 -20.63 -2.70 8.79
C ASP A 336 -21.12 -1.30 9.20
N GLN A 337 -22.04 -0.72 8.41
CA GLN A 337 -22.62 0.60 8.66
C GLN A 337 -23.46 0.68 9.94
N GLU A 338 -23.91 -0.45 10.49
CA GLU A 338 -24.59 -0.51 11.79
C GLU A 338 -23.58 -0.58 12.96
N GLY A 339 -22.30 -0.78 12.66
CA GLY A 339 -21.20 -0.89 13.61
C GLY A 339 -20.89 -2.31 14.05
N LYS A 340 -21.57 -3.33 13.50
CA LYS A 340 -21.39 -4.74 13.87
C LYS A 340 -20.17 -5.33 13.20
N ILE A 341 -19.44 -6.18 13.92
CA ILE A 341 -18.31 -6.91 13.31
C ILE A 341 -18.88 -7.96 12.34
N VAL A 342 -18.51 -7.84 11.07
CA VAL A 342 -18.92 -8.75 9.99
C VAL A 342 -17.79 -9.67 9.54
N ASN A 343 -16.54 -9.26 9.73
CA ASN A 343 -15.38 -10.07 9.43
C ASN A 343 -14.18 -9.66 10.30
N PHE A 344 -13.11 -10.46 10.30
CA PHE A 344 -11.85 -10.13 10.95
C PHE A 344 -10.68 -10.85 10.31
N MET A 345 -9.50 -10.25 10.43
CA MET A 345 -8.21 -10.88 10.17
C MET A 345 -7.44 -11.00 11.47
N ASP A 346 -6.98 -12.20 11.79
CA ASP A 346 -6.11 -12.47 12.93
C ASP A 346 -4.76 -12.96 12.44
N LYS A 347 -3.71 -12.21 12.78
CA LYS A 347 -2.34 -12.54 12.36
C LYS A 347 -1.94 -13.94 12.82
N LYS A 348 -2.36 -14.38 14.01
CA LYS A 348 -2.02 -15.72 14.53
C LYS A 348 -2.69 -16.80 13.70
N GLU A 349 -3.97 -16.62 13.37
CA GLU A 349 -4.72 -17.60 12.56
C GLU A 349 -4.15 -17.72 11.16
N PHE A 350 -3.79 -16.59 10.54
CA PHE A 350 -3.14 -16.58 9.24
C PHE A 350 -1.85 -17.41 9.23
N TRP A 351 -0.99 -17.25 10.25
CA TRP A 351 0.21 -18.09 10.40
C TRP A 351 -0.14 -19.55 10.68
N ASP A 352 -1.19 -19.81 11.46
CA ASP A 352 -1.66 -21.17 11.74
C ASP A 352 -2.25 -21.85 10.49
N GLU A 353 -2.72 -21.12 9.48
CA GLU A 353 -3.23 -21.70 8.23
C GLU A 353 -2.12 -22.00 7.23
N ILE A 354 -1.10 -21.15 7.15
CA ILE A 354 0.00 -21.28 6.18
C ILE A 354 1.01 -22.35 6.61
N LEU A 355 1.28 -22.45 7.91
CA LEU A 355 2.30 -23.37 8.42
C LEU A 355 1.72 -24.76 8.69
N ASP A 356 2.40 -25.79 8.19
CA ASP A 356 2.04 -27.17 8.47
C ASP A 356 2.42 -27.61 9.90
N LYS A 357 2.09 -28.85 10.27
CA LYS A 357 2.36 -29.36 11.62
C LYS A 357 3.86 -29.53 11.89
N GLU A 358 4.65 -29.94 10.91
CA GLU A 358 6.08 -30.17 11.06
C GLU A 358 6.82 -28.83 11.17
N GLU A 359 6.46 -27.85 10.34
CA GLU A 359 6.95 -26.47 10.41
C GLU A 359 6.63 -25.84 11.76
N LYS A 360 5.40 -25.99 12.27
CA LYS A 360 5.02 -25.51 13.61
C LYS A 360 5.87 -26.12 14.73
N GLU A 361 6.19 -27.40 14.64
CA GLU A 361 7.06 -28.06 15.63
C GLU A 361 8.53 -27.67 15.47
N LEU A 362 8.99 -27.40 14.24
CA LEU A 362 10.33 -26.87 13.98
C LEU A 362 10.48 -25.43 14.50
N ILE A 363 9.46 -24.59 14.32
CA ILE A 363 9.43 -23.20 14.83
C ILE A 363 9.42 -23.16 16.37
N LYS A 364 8.85 -24.18 17.02
CA LYS A 364 8.90 -24.33 18.48
C LYS A 364 10.28 -24.69 19.03
N LYS A 365 11.23 -25.15 18.20
CA LYS A 365 12.60 -25.36 18.64
C LYS A 365 13.22 -24.00 18.93
N GLU A 366 13.45 -23.71 20.21
CA GLU A 366 14.17 -22.52 20.62
C GLU A 366 15.60 -22.58 20.08
N LYS A 367 15.93 -21.67 19.17
CA LYS A 367 17.32 -21.39 18.81
C LYS A 367 17.98 -20.61 19.94
N GLU A 368 19.22 -20.96 20.24
CA GLU A 368 20.00 -20.26 21.26
C GLU A 368 20.46 -18.90 20.71
N ILE A 369 19.98 -17.82 21.30
CA ILE A 369 20.45 -16.47 20.96
C ILE A 369 21.82 -16.27 21.62
N LYS A 370 22.89 -16.41 20.84
CA LYS A 370 24.29 -16.29 21.29
C LYS A 370 24.85 -14.89 21.14
N ILE A 371 24.25 -14.09 20.26
CA ILE A 371 24.65 -12.71 19.99
C ILE A 371 23.71 -11.75 20.70
N THR A 372 24.27 -10.74 21.34
CA THR A 372 23.48 -9.66 21.97
C THR A 372 23.10 -8.58 20.94
N LYS A 373 22.05 -7.80 21.23
CA LYS A 373 21.66 -6.65 20.41
C LYS A 373 22.82 -5.67 20.19
N ASP A 374 23.60 -5.38 21.22
CA ASP A 374 24.74 -4.46 21.15
C ASP A 374 25.86 -4.98 20.23
N GLU A 375 26.12 -6.29 20.24
CA GLU A 375 27.08 -6.92 19.34
C GLU A 375 26.58 -6.91 17.90
N ALA A 376 25.29 -7.20 17.68
CA ALA A 376 24.67 -7.12 16.37
C ALA A 376 24.71 -5.69 15.82
N TYR A 377 24.38 -4.68 16.63
CA TYR A 377 24.48 -3.27 16.27
C TYR A 377 25.89 -2.90 15.79
N LYS A 378 26.93 -3.27 16.54
CA LYS A 378 28.33 -2.99 16.14
C LYS A 378 28.69 -3.63 14.80
N LYS A 379 28.16 -4.82 14.52
CA LYS A 379 28.37 -5.54 13.25
C LYS A 379 27.61 -4.90 12.09
N LEU A 380 26.40 -4.42 12.32
CA LEU A 380 25.55 -3.83 11.28
C LEU A 380 25.85 -2.35 10.99
N LYS A 381 26.35 -1.60 11.97
CA LYS A 381 26.62 -0.14 11.87
C LYS A 381 27.37 0.28 10.58
N PRO A 382 28.40 -0.44 10.09
CA PRO A 382 29.08 -0.08 8.83
C PRO A 382 28.20 -0.17 7.58
N TYR A 383 27.08 -0.88 7.64
CA TYR A 383 26.15 -1.13 6.55
C TYR A 383 24.90 -0.24 6.60
N PHE A 384 24.79 0.61 7.62
CA PHE A 384 23.66 1.53 7.74
C PHE A 384 23.71 2.58 6.64
N THR A 385 22.54 2.85 6.09
CA THR A 385 22.34 3.94 5.14
C THR A 385 21.41 4.97 5.76
N LEU A 386 21.67 6.24 5.45
CA LEU A 386 20.82 7.35 5.85
C LEU A 386 20.60 8.23 4.63
N THR A 387 19.39 8.16 4.07
CA THR A 387 19.06 8.83 2.79
C THR A 387 18.00 9.90 3.01
N PRO A 388 18.14 11.12 2.47
CA PRO A 388 17.12 12.15 2.62
C PRO A 388 15.82 11.75 1.89
N TYR A 389 14.68 11.99 2.55
CA TYR A 389 13.33 11.77 2.03
C TYR A 389 12.39 12.86 2.53
N TYR A 390 11.47 13.31 1.70
CA TYR A 390 10.28 14.02 2.18
C TYR A 390 9.21 13.02 2.53
N VAL A 391 8.74 13.04 3.77
CA VAL A 391 7.76 12.08 4.28
C VAL A 391 6.49 12.82 4.64
N PHE A 392 5.34 12.33 4.18
CA PHE A 392 4.05 12.88 4.61
C PHE A 392 3.77 12.43 6.04
N ASP A 393 3.65 13.38 6.95
CA ASP A 393 3.24 13.16 8.33
C ASP A 393 1.72 13.31 8.43
N PRO A 394 0.94 12.22 8.60
CA PRO A 394 -0.51 12.30 8.67
C PRO A 394 -1.01 12.95 9.96
N ALA A 395 -0.21 12.99 11.03
CA ALA A 395 -0.63 13.64 12.27
C ALA A 395 -0.71 15.16 12.09
N ASP A 396 0.28 15.74 11.42
CA ASP A 396 0.34 17.18 11.13
C ASP A 396 -0.21 17.54 9.74
N ARG A 397 -0.55 16.55 8.91
CA ARG A 397 -0.97 16.67 7.50
C ARG A 397 -0.02 17.52 6.66
N LYS A 398 1.28 17.31 6.84
CA LYS A 398 2.31 18.08 6.14
C LYS A 398 3.48 17.20 5.74
N TRP A 399 4.23 17.64 4.75
CA TRP A 399 5.48 16.99 4.38
C TRP A 399 6.61 17.46 5.28
N VAL A 400 7.45 16.52 5.72
CA VAL A 400 8.61 16.79 6.58
C VAL A 400 9.86 16.17 5.99
N LEU A 401 11.00 16.86 6.12
CA LEU A 401 12.29 16.31 5.69
C LEU A 401 12.79 15.31 6.73
N CYS A 402 13.15 14.12 6.28
CA CYS A 402 13.61 13.01 7.10
C CYS A 402 14.86 12.36 6.51
N GLY A 403 15.61 11.65 7.36
CA GLY A 403 16.57 10.63 6.94
C GLY A 403 15.95 9.24 7.05
N LYS A 404 15.81 8.52 5.94
CA LYS A 404 15.47 7.09 5.92
C LYS A 404 16.68 6.31 6.43
N LEU A 405 16.56 5.71 7.61
CA LEU A 405 17.53 4.79 8.17
C LEU A 405 17.19 3.37 7.72
N ASP A 406 18.13 2.73 7.04
CA ASP A 406 17.93 1.41 6.42
C ASP A 406 19.22 0.57 6.42
N CYS A 407 19.09 -0.75 6.31
CA CYS A 407 20.20 -1.71 6.25
C CYS A 407 19.78 -3.01 5.57
N ASN A 408 20.37 -3.30 4.41
CA ASN A 408 20.16 -4.54 3.64
C ASN A 408 20.88 -5.76 4.20
N TYR A 409 21.38 -5.71 5.44
CA TYR A 409 22.14 -6.79 6.07
C TYR A 409 21.51 -7.18 7.40
N CYS A 410 21.68 -8.44 7.76
CA CYS A 410 21.26 -8.99 9.04
C CYS A 410 22.39 -9.80 9.69
N VAL A 411 22.25 -10.08 11.00
CA VAL A 411 23.19 -10.89 11.78
C VAL A 411 22.46 -12.12 12.30
N ASP A 412 22.94 -13.31 11.93
CA ASP A 412 22.42 -14.57 12.49
C ASP A 412 22.71 -14.64 14.00
N VAL A 413 21.70 -15.01 14.79
CA VAL A 413 21.83 -14.98 16.26
C VAL A 413 22.64 -16.15 16.84
N GLU A 414 22.86 -17.22 16.08
CA GLU A 414 23.61 -18.41 16.52
C GLU A 414 25.08 -18.33 16.10
N SER A 415 25.36 -17.99 14.84
CA SER A 415 26.72 -17.89 14.29
C SER A 415 27.33 -16.51 14.44
N GLY A 416 26.49 -15.47 14.46
CA GLY A 416 26.92 -14.08 14.38
C GLY A 416 27.45 -13.68 13.00
N GLU A 417 27.22 -14.47 11.96
CA GLU A 417 27.58 -14.14 10.59
C GLU A 417 26.67 -13.04 10.03
N ILE A 418 27.23 -12.24 9.12
CA ILE A 418 26.52 -11.16 8.43
C ILE A 418 26.15 -11.66 7.04
N SER A 419 24.88 -11.52 6.65
CA SER A 419 24.38 -11.84 5.32
C SER A 419 23.52 -10.72 4.79
N ASN A 420 23.40 -10.65 3.46
CA ASN A 420 22.41 -9.79 2.83
C ASN A 420 21.01 -10.33 3.16
N LEU A 421 20.07 -9.42 3.43
CA LEU A 421 18.70 -9.75 3.75
C LEU A 421 18.05 -10.59 2.63
N GLU A 422 18.24 -10.23 1.35
CA GLU A 422 17.66 -10.94 0.20
C GLU A 422 18.23 -12.37 0.07
N ASP A 423 19.56 -12.51 0.14
CA ASP A 423 20.24 -13.82 0.09
C ASP A 423 19.87 -14.72 1.28
N SER A 424 19.42 -14.12 2.39
CA SER A 424 19.01 -14.87 3.59
C SER A 424 17.63 -15.51 3.43
N PHE A 425 16.88 -15.17 2.38
CA PHE A 425 15.53 -15.68 2.11
C PHE A 425 15.44 -16.56 0.85
N SER A 426 16.47 -16.57 0.00
CA SER A 426 16.71 -17.62 -0.99
C SER A 426 17.24 -18.90 -0.34
#